data_AF-A0AA39HAE4-F1
#
_entry.id   AF-A0AA39HAE4-F1
#
_cell.length_a   1.000
_cell.length_b   1.000
_cell.length_c   1.000
_cell.angle_alpha   90.00
_cell.angle_beta   90.00
_cell.angle_gamma   90.00
#
_symmetry.space_group_name_H-M   'P 1'
#
loop_
_entity.id
_entity.type
_entity.pdbx_description
1 polymer ?
#
loop_
_entity_poly.entity_id
_entity_poly.type
_entity_poly.pdbx_seq_one_letter_code
_entity_poly.pdbx_strand_id
1 'polypeptide(L)'
;MNNSTTFVYGSELQGSGRTSTENMVVGLTILIVSIAVNRNRAVYSPLTYEHIFTRKNSYAYIAFSFISAALLIPTLFVFPCNLIGYSPQQYTFIFVKCYAGQQRDFSYVGTVINHFCMTLCSCTVLVDITTFLRILYIIMVLKTHKNDDLFARNVRFFKQSAFQNIIMIAGLAATVHQNYANVPVDKMDEKHKILNLAETYGLLVIHVADPFECGSAIKLETNFRLSLILFNPEIFTSKAKYRTLECYRIMMQIGVVQCIMAPGVLFFGTTQLWDTDVLRLGSTFMKVMTTAVRMEAMLSFVLSLNRLKIMCGLQYPSAVHTTVAIAAWIFGIVYFTLLMTPYCDYLVIPGQFLSQYDLTKPWTATVAEVGSVSLVTTVTLTFVAYLIIVLYLIYIQHKSGKIPNFKKEKPILFYGMLRFIVDITLAILFNFGHLPHTHWVDFPVLLGYTLNNLLLPWILYLCLYEQLRREFFIRSGSVVTIILIASWMFGVALFTALMTPCCDYIIIPGNLVTRYDYTKPYSELVQRIGGAVLVVSIFFTLVIYLAITAYLIHMQIKNGKIPNFQREKAILFYGGLRFICDMTMAILFNYAQLPKFH
;
A
#
# COMPACT_ATOMS: atom_id res chain seq x y z
N MET A 1 59.13 -16.34 7.81
CA MET A 1 58.55 -15.35 8.75
C MET A 1 58.71 -13.96 8.13
N ASN A 2 57.61 -13.41 7.60
CA ASN A 2 57.31 -11.98 7.48
C ASN A 2 55.97 -11.85 6.74
N ASN A 3 54.86 -11.99 7.48
CA ASN A 3 53.53 -11.61 7.01
C ASN A 3 53.12 -10.35 7.77
N SER A 4 53.54 -9.19 7.25
CA SER A 4 53.00 -7.90 7.64
C SER A 4 51.87 -7.53 6.68
N THR A 5 50.65 -7.98 6.96
CA THR A 5 49.46 -7.41 6.34
C THR A 5 49.17 -6.08 7.04
N THR A 6 49.65 -4.98 6.46
CA THR A 6 49.25 -3.64 6.83
C THR A 6 47.78 -3.46 6.49
N PHE A 7 46.93 -3.52 7.52
CA PHE A 7 45.52 -3.15 7.44
C PHE A 7 45.45 -1.63 7.38
N VAL A 8 45.13 -1.08 6.21
CA VAL A 8 45.03 0.37 5.99
C VAL A 8 43.70 0.87 6.55
N TYR A 9 43.73 1.34 7.80
CA TYR A 9 42.63 2.07 8.43
C TYR A 9 42.75 3.54 8.03
N GLY A 10 41.78 4.09 7.29
CA GLY A 10 41.77 5.55 7.07
C GLY A 10 40.94 6.09 5.91
N SER A 11 40.53 5.30 4.92
CA SER A 11 39.73 5.80 3.79
C SER A 11 38.22 5.79 4.02
N GLU A 12 37.72 5.05 5.02
CA GLU A 12 36.27 4.87 5.26
C GLU A 12 35.65 5.95 6.17
N LEU A 13 36.46 6.81 6.81
CA LEU A 13 35.99 7.82 7.77
C LEU A 13 35.95 9.26 7.21
N GLN A 14 36.24 9.48 5.92
CA GLN A 14 35.91 10.74 5.28
C GLN A 14 34.46 10.73 4.82
N GLY A 15 33.55 11.02 5.76
CA GLY A 15 32.15 11.30 5.45
C GLY A 15 32.05 12.46 4.47
N SER A 16 31.63 12.18 3.22
CA SER A 16 31.32 13.22 2.25
C SER A 16 30.13 14.02 2.78
N GLY A 17 30.37 15.24 3.26
CA GLY A 17 29.37 16.10 3.92
C GLY A 17 28.13 16.39 3.06
N ARG A 18 27.15 15.49 3.09
CA ARG A 18 25.81 15.67 2.54
C ARG A 18 24.78 15.31 3.60
N THR A 19 23.75 16.16 3.70
CA THR A 19 22.65 16.06 4.66
C THR A 19 21.85 14.77 4.47
N SER A 20 21.90 13.88 5.48
CA SER A 20 21.14 12.63 5.60
C SER A 20 19.76 12.86 6.22
N THR A 21 18.81 11.96 5.93
CA THR A 21 17.42 11.85 6.41
C THR A 21 17.26 11.84 7.94
N GLU A 22 18.35 11.66 8.68
CA GLU A 22 18.43 11.70 10.15
C GLU A 22 18.02 13.02 10.79
N ASN A 23 18.17 14.13 10.08
CA ASN A 23 17.77 15.46 10.54
C ASN A 23 16.25 15.59 10.74
N MET A 24 15.46 14.66 10.18
CA MET A 24 14.01 14.61 10.36
C MET A 24 13.58 13.89 11.64
N VAL A 25 14.24 12.83 12.10
CA VAL A 25 13.67 11.93 13.13
C VAL A 25 13.61 12.56 14.54
N VAL A 26 14.66 13.28 14.97
CA VAL A 26 14.65 13.93 16.29
C VAL A 26 13.78 15.20 16.30
N GLY A 27 13.80 15.98 15.20
CA GLY A 27 12.87 17.08 15.00
C GLY A 27 11.41 16.61 14.95
N LEU A 28 11.17 15.43 14.36
CA LEU A 28 9.87 14.78 14.29
C LEU A 28 9.40 14.28 15.66
N THR A 29 10.29 13.75 16.51
CA THR A 29 9.90 13.29 17.86
C THR A 29 9.40 14.45 18.74
N ILE A 30 10.09 15.60 18.69
CA ILE A 30 9.67 16.83 19.40
C ILE A 30 8.37 17.39 18.81
N LEU A 31 8.21 17.31 17.49
CA LEU A 31 7.00 17.71 16.79
C LEU A 31 5.80 16.81 17.16
N ILE A 32 5.98 15.50 17.21
CA ILE A 32 4.95 14.51 17.60
C ILE A 32 4.48 14.74 19.03
N VAL A 33 5.40 14.98 19.98
CA VAL A 33 5.04 15.32 21.37
C VAL A 33 4.25 16.64 21.42
N SER A 34 4.69 17.64 20.67
CA SER A 34 4.01 18.94 20.59
C SER A 34 2.60 18.80 20.00
N ILE A 35 2.42 17.94 19.00
CA ILE A 35 1.12 17.64 18.38
C ILE A 35 0.21 16.83 19.31
N ALA A 36 0.75 15.85 20.05
CA ALA A 36 -0.01 15.08 21.04
C ALA A 36 -0.54 15.98 22.18
N VAL A 37 0.32 16.87 22.71
CA VAL A 37 -0.06 17.85 23.74
C VAL A 37 -1.10 18.85 23.20
N ASN A 38 -0.93 19.31 21.96
CA ASN A 38 -1.90 20.17 21.27
C ASN A 38 -3.29 19.50 21.20
N ARG A 39 -3.35 18.24 20.79
CA ARG A 39 -4.59 17.46 20.69
C ARG A 39 -5.27 17.23 22.04
N ASN A 40 -4.51 16.90 23.09
CA ASN A 40 -5.05 16.73 24.43
C ASN A 40 -5.64 18.04 24.98
N ARG A 41 -4.94 19.17 24.82
CA ARG A 41 -5.44 20.50 25.19
C ARG A 41 -6.73 20.86 24.46
N ALA A 42 -6.85 20.54 23.16
CA ALA A 42 -8.06 20.78 22.36
C ALA A 42 -9.30 20.07 22.91
N VAL A 43 -9.11 18.88 23.50
CA VAL A 43 -10.20 18.06 24.04
C VAL A 43 -10.51 18.40 25.51
N TYR A 44 -9.48 18.69 26.32
CA TYR A 44 -9.65 18.98 27.75
C TYR A 44 -10.18 20.39 28.02
N SER A 45 -9.81 21.38 27.21
CA SER A 45 -10.22 22.77 27.44
C SER A 45 -10.32 23.52 26.11
N PRO A 46 -11.42 23.31 25.35
CA PRO A 46 -11.60 23.96 24.05
C PRO A 46 -11.61 25.49 24.15
N LEU A 47 -12.01 26.05 25.30
CA LEU A 47 -12.03 27.50 25.54
C LEU A 47 -10.64 28.11 25.81
N THR A 48 -9.68 27.34 26.34
CA THR A 48 -8.29 27.84 26.50
C THR A 48 -7.39 27.51 25.32
N TYR A 49 -7.85 26.62 24.42
CA TYR A 49 -7.12 26.23 23.22
C TYR A 49 -6.78 27.43 22.32
N GLU A 50 -7.72 28.34 22.15
CA GLU A 50 -7.55 29.56 21.33
C GLU A 50 -6.47 30.50 21.88
N HIS A 51 -6.29 30.52 23.21
CA HIS A 51 -5.25 31.31 23.87
C HIS A 51 -3.86 30.68 23.84
N ILE A 52 -3.78 29.35 23.81
CA ILE A 52 -2.49 28.63 23.84
C ILE A 52 -1.90 28.53 22.43
N PHE A 53 -2.73 28.23 21.43
CA PHE A 53 -2.32 28.09 20.03
C PHE A 53 -2.59 29.36 19.23
N THR A 54 -2.19 30.51 19.79
CA THR A 54 -2.12 31.73 18.97
C THR A 54 -1.13 31.53 17.84
N ARG A 55 -1.35 32.20 16.72
CA ARG A 55 -0.45 32.16 15.56
C ARG A 55 1.01 32.42 15.96
N LYS A 56 1.23 33.32 16.92
CA LYS A 56 2.56 33.63 17.49
C LYS A 56 3.17 32.44 18.22
N ASN A 57 2.41 31.78 19.10
CA ASN A 57 2.90 30.63 19.85
C ASN A 57 3.17 29.42 18.94
N SER A 58 2.31 29.18 17.94
CA SER A 58 2.55 28.12 16.96
C SER A 58 3.83 28.34 16.16
N TYR A 59 4.11 29.58 15.72
CA TYR A 59 5.39 29.90 15.10
C TYR A 59 6.57 29.75 16.08
N ALA A 60 6.39 30.11 17.35
CA ALA A 60 7.41 29.92 18.37
C ALA A 60 7.74 28.43 18.60
N TYR A 61 6.74 27.55 18.66
CA TYR A 61 6.96 26.09 18.78
C TYR A 61 7.64 25.49 17.55
N ILE A 62 7.22 25.92 16.35
CA ILE A 62 7.87 25.49 15.10
C ILE A 62 9.33 25.96 15.09
N ALA A 63 9.58 27.24 15.37
CA ALA A 63 10.92 27.80 15.43
C ALA A 63 11.79 27.09 16.49
N PHE A 64 11.25 26.85 17.68
CA PHE A 64 11.94 26.10 18.74
C PHE A 64 12.30 24.68 18.30
N SER A 65 11.40 23.97 17.60
CA SER A 65 11.66 22.63 17.09
C SER A 65 12.76 22.63 16.03
N PHE A 66 12.73 23.61 15.11
CA PHE A 66 13.78 23.79 14.11
C PHE A 66 15.14 24.16 14.73
N ILE A 67 15.16 25.07 15.71
CA ILE A 67 16.38 25.47 16.42
C ILE A 67 16.95 24.27 17.19
N SER A 68 16.10 23.51 17.88
CA SER A 68 16.53 22.32 18.61
C SER A 68 17.12 21.26 17.68
N ALA A 69 16.49 21.01 16.52
CA ALA A 69 17.04 20.12 15.50
C ALA A 69 18.37 20.66 14.94
N ALA A 70 18.45 21.96 14.64
CA ALA A 70 19.65 22.60 14.12
C ALA A 70 20.82 22.60 15.12
N LEU A 71 20.55 22.65 16.43
CA LEU A 71 21.56 22.54 17.49
C LEU A 71 22.01 21.09 17.73
N LEU A 72 21.10 20.13 17.56
CA LEU A 72 21.41 18.70 17.73
C LEU A 72 22.34 18.19 16.63
N ILE A 73 22.18 18.65 15.39
CA ILE A 73 22.95 18.19 14.23
C ILE A 73 24.48 18.39 14.42
N PRO A 74 24.99 19.57 14.79
CA PRO A 74 26.41 19.77 15.10
C PRO A 74 26.90 18.88 16.23
N THR A 75 26.08 18.62 17.25
CA THR A 75 26.51 17.75 18.36
C THR A 75 26.81 16.33 17.89
N LEU A 76 26.12 15.83 16.85
CA LEU A 76 26.42 14.53 16.24
C LEU A 76 27.80 14.48 15.55
N PHE A 77 28.32 15.63 15.09
CA PHE A 77 29.67 15.73 14.51
C PHE A 77 30.77 15.94 15.56
N VAL A 78 30.42 16.49 16.73
CA VAL A 78 31.38 16.78 17.81
C VAL A 78 31.66 15.55 18.67
N PHE A 79 30.67 14.68 18.87
CA PHE A 79 30.87 13.46 19.66
C PHE A 79 31.45 12.33 18.81
N PRO A 80 32.51 11.65 19.26
CA PRO A 80 33.11 10.55 18.52
C PRO A 80 32.12 9.40 18.26
N CYS A 81 32.29 8.70 17.14
CA CYS A 81 31.49 7.53 16.72
C CYS A 81 31.27 6.51 17.84
N ASN A 82 32.28 6.38 18.72
CA ASN A 82 32.27 5.43 19.82
C ASN A 82 31.25 5.78 20.92
N LEU A 83 30.80 7.02 21.03
CA LEU A 83 29.89 7.50 22.07
C LEU A 83 28.44 7.49 21.60
N ILE A 84 28.19 7.91 20.36
CA ILE A 84 26.85 8.00 19.77
C ILE A 84 26.39 6.63 19.26
N GLY A 85 27.27 5.85 18.62
CA GLY A 85 26.93 4.52 18.09
C GLY A 85 25.69 4.57 17.20
N TYR A 86 25.75 5.36 16.13
CA TYR A 86 24.70 5.42 15.12
C TYR A 86 25.23 4.81 13.82
N SER A 87 24.44 3.92 13.22
CA SER A 87 24.76 3.30 11.93
C SER A 87 23.90 3.96 10.85
N PRO A 88 24.48 4.83 10.00
CA PRO A 88 23.76 5.46 8.87
C PRO A 88 23.22 4.44 7.87
N GLN A 89 23.77 3.22 7.89
CA GLN A 89 23.44 2.14 6.98
C GLN A 89 22.16 1.41 7.38
N GLN A 90 21.89 1.32 8.68
CA GLN A 90 20.74 0.62 9.24
C GLN A 90 19.68 1.60 9.77
N TYR A 91 19.91 2.91 9.62
CA TYR A 91 19.08 3.99 10.13
C TYR A 91 18.74 3.88 11.63
N THR A 92 19.59 3.21 12.41
CA THR A 92 19.34 2.84 13.81
C THR A 92 20.58 3.08 14.65
N PHE A 93 20.37 3.33 15.95
CA PHE A 93 21.44 3.47 16.94
C PHE A 93 22.06 2.11 17.25
N ILE A 94 22.82 1.57 16.30
CA ILE A 94 23.56 0.33 16.44
C ILE A 94 24.99 0.68 16.80
N PHE A 95 25.46 0.11 17.91
CA PHE A 95 26.80 0.34 18.40
C PHE A 95 27.83 -0.20 17.42
N VAL A 96 28.59 0.69 16.76
CA VAL A 96 29.70 0.33 15.89
C VAL A 96 31.00 0.37 16.70
N LYS A 97 31.72 -0.76 16.77
CA LYS A 97 33.05 -0.82 17.38
C LYS A 97 34.03 -0.01 16.53
N CYS A 98 34.46 1.16 17.01
CA CYS A 98 35.41 2.00 16.27
C CYS A 98 36.86 1.45 16.31
N TYR A 99 37.17 0.44 17.14
CA TYR A 99 38.44 -0.32 17.12
C TYR A 99 38.26 -1.76 17.59
N ALA A 100 39.09 -2.68 17.08
CA ALA A 100 38.99 -4.13 17.29
C ALA A 100 39.20 -4.61 18.74
N GLY A 101 39.79 -3.78 19.61
CA GLY A 101 40.00 -4.08 21.03
C GLY A 101 38.88 -3.60 21.97
N GLN A 102 37.80 -3.02 21.44
CA GLN A 102 36.76 -2.41 22.26
C GLN A 102 35.83 -3.49 22.83
N GLN A 103 35.94 -3.76 24.13
CA GLN A 103 35.16 -4.81 24.83
C GLN A 103 33.69 -4.47 25.08
N ARG A 104 33.26 -3.22 24.88
CA ARG A 104 31.84 -2.84 25.05
C ARG A 104 31.06 -3.10 23.76
N ASP A 105 29.80 -3.51 23.90
CA ASP A 105 28.88 -3.78 22.79
C ASP A 105 27.69 -2.80 22.74
N PHE A 106 27.68 -1.76 23.58
CA PHE A 106 26.55 -0.83 23.69
C PHE A 106 26.98 0.64 23.72
N SER A 107 26.10 1.51 23.21
CA SER A 107 26.25 2.97 23.16
C SER A 107 25.61 3.61 24.40
N TYR A 108 26.40 4.33 25.21
CA TYR A 108 25.87 5.07 26.37
C TYR A 108 24.90 6.18 25.94
N VAL A 109 25.25 6.95 24.90
CA VAL A 109 24.41 8.04 24.41
C VAL A 109 23.15 7.47 23.75
N GLY A 110 23.29 6.41 22.94
CA GLY A 110 22.15 5.73 22.33
C GLY A 110 21.18 5.16 23.37
N THR A 111 21.70 4.59 24.46
CA THR A 111 20.87 4.09 25.57
C THR A 111 20.11 5.23 26.26
N VAL A 112 20.78 6.35 26.57
CA VAL A 112 20.15 7.52 27.19
C VAL A 112 19.09 8.15 26.27
N ILE A 113 19.40 8.30 24.97
CA ILE A 113 18.46 8.83 23.97
C ILE A 113 17.26 7.90 23.83
N ASN A 114 17.46 6.60 23.70
CA ASN A 114 16.38 5.63 23.57
C ASN A 114 15.48 5.63 24.82
N HIS A 115 16.06 5.73 26.02
CA HIS A 115 15.30 5.82 27.27
C HIS A 115 14.51 7.13 27.38
N PHE A 116 15.10 8.24 26.96
CA PHE A 116 14.43 9.54 26.88
C PHE A 116 13.27 9.51 25.86
N CYS A 117 13.50 8.98 24.66
CA CYS A 117 12.48 8.77 23.65
C CYS A 117 11.35 7.85 24.16
N MET A 118 11.67 6.78 24.90
CA MET A 118 10.66 5.88 25.48
C MET A 118 9.81 6.60 26.51
N THR A 119 10.44 7.44 27.34
CA THR A 119 9.75 8.28 28.32
C THR A 119 8.80 9.26 27.63
N LEU A 120 9.26 9.95 26.58
CA LEU A 120 8.43 10.88 25.81
C LEU A 120 7.26 10.17 25.11
N CYS A 121 7.49 9.01 24.48
CA CYS A 121 6.43 8.22 23.83
C CYS A 121 5.45 7.64 24.84
N SER A 122 5.91 7.25 26.03
CA SER A 122 5.02 6.81 27.11
C SER A 122 4.12 7.95 27.58
N CYS A 123 4.66 9.17 27.70
CA CYS A 123 3.89 10.36 28.00
C CYS A 123 2.81 10.65 26.94
N THR A 124 3.11 10.51 25.64
CA THR A 124 2.09 10.73 24.59
C THR A 124 0.97 9.69 24.64
N VAL A 125 1.28 8.43 24.92
CA VAL A 125 0.26 7.38 25.10
C VAL A 125 -0.63 7.66 26.32
N LEU A 126 -0.06 8.11 27.44
CA LEU A 126 -0.84 8.52 28.61
C LEU A 126 -1.77 9.72 28.31
N VAL A 127 -1.25 10.69 27.55
CA VAL A 127 -2.00 11.85 27.05
C VAL A 127 -3.13 11.43 26.09
N ASP A 128 -2.93 10.40 25.28
CA ASP A 128 -3.98 9.85 24.42
C ASP A 128 -5.02 9.06 25.22
N ILE A 129 -4.61 8.23 26.19
CA ILE A 129 -5.52 7.48 27.07
C ILE A 129 -6.44 8.45 27.83
N THR A 130 -5.88 9.51 28.41
CA THR A 130 -6.67 10.53 29.12
C THR A 130 -7.66 11.25 28.18
N THR A 131 -7.22 11.58 26.96
CA THR A 131 -8.08 12.14 25.91
C THR A 131 -9.23 11.19 25.52
N PHE A 132 -8.93 9.90 25.38
CA PHE A 132 -9.93 8.87 25.08
C PHE A 132 -10.97 8.72 26.19
N LEU A 133 -10.52 8.64 27.45
CA LEU A 133 -11.41 8.58 28.62
C LEU A 133 -12.35 9.79 28.68
N ARG A 134 -11.85 10.98 28.32
CA ARG A 134 -12.67 12.19 28.24
C ARG A 134 -13.69 12.13 27.10
N ILE A 135 -13.30 11.65 25.92
CA ILE A 135 -14.22 11.42 24.79
C ILE A 135 -15.33 10.45 25.21
N LEU A 136 -14.99 9.35 25.88
CA LEU A 136 -15.96 8.39 26.41
C LEU A 136 -16.89 9.05 27.43
N TYR A 137 -16.36 9.84 28.36
CA TYR A 137 -17.16 10.58 29.33
C TYR A 137 -18.17 11.53 28.64
N ILE A 138 -17.74 12.29 27.63
CA ILE A 138 -18.62 13.19 26.87
C ILE A 138 -19.73 12.40 26.15
N ILE A 139 -19.38 11.28 25.51
CA ILE A 139 -20.33 10.46 24.76
C ILE A 139 -21.34 9.78 25.69
N MET A 140 -20.88 9.21 26.81
CA MET A 140 -21.71 8.40 27.70
C MET A 140 -22.52 9.25 28.69
N VAL A 141 -21.90 10.25 29.31
CA VAL A 141 -22.50 11.01 30.41
C VAL A 141 -23.25 12.24 29.90
N LEU A 142 -22.62 13.04 29.05
CA LEU A 142 -23.19 14.33 28.66
C LEU A 142 -24.25 14.17 27.55
N LYS A 143 -24.15 13.15 26.69
CA LYS A 143 -25.05 12.89 25.53
C LYS A 143 -25.27 14.11 24.59
N THR A 144 -24.53 15.22 24.77
CA THR A 144 -24.87 16.53 24.20
C THR A 144 -24.37 16.73 22.76
N HIS A 145 -23.46 15.88 22.26
CA HIS A 145 -22.74 16.10 20.99
C HIS A 145 -22.99 15.04 19.91
N LYS A 146 -24.11 14.31 19.96
CA LYS A 146 -24.36 13.21 19.00
C LYS A 146 -24.49 13.69 17.54
N ASN A 147 -24.83 14.96 17.32
CA ASN A 147 -25.03 15.54 15.99
C ASN A 147 -23.96 16.58 15.59
N ASP A 148 -22.87 16.70 16.34
CA ASP A 148 -21.83 17.68 16.03
C ASP A 148 -20.78 17.08 15.07
N ASP A 149 -20.84 17.48 13.80
CA ASP A 149 -19.89 17.06 12.76
C ASP A 149 -18.44 17.42 13.11
N LEU A 150 -18.22 18.50 13.88
CA LEU A 150 -16.90 18.90 14.36
C LEU A 150 -16.35 17.87 15.35
N PHE A 151 -17.18 17.42 16.28
CA PHE A 151 -16.82 16.39 17.26
C PHE A 151 -16.50 15.06 16.57
N ALA A 152 -17.33 14.62 15.62
CA ALA A 152 -17.10 13.41 14.85
C ALA A 152 -15.77 13.45 14.07
N ARG A 153 -15.44 14.61 13.48
CA ARG A 153 -14.16 14.83 12.80
C ARG A 153 -12.97 14.76 13.78
N ASN A 154 -13.07 15.41 14.94
CA ASN A 154 -12.01 15.41 15.94
C ASN A 154 -11.76 14.02 16.54
N VAL A 155 -12.82 13.25 16.82
CA VAL A 155 -12.72 11.86 17.27
C VAL A 155 -12.04 10.98 16.23
N ARG A 156 -12.28 11.22 14.94
CA ARG A 156 -11.61 10.48 13.85
C ARG A 156 -10.11 10.76 13.82
N PHE A 157 -9.71 12.02 13.89
CA PHE A 157 -8.29 12.40 13.95
C PHE A 157 -7.60 11.86 15.20
N PHE A 158 -8.30 11.86 16.34
CA PHE A 158 -7.79 11.28 17.57
C PHE A 158 -7.50 9.78 17.43
N LYS A 159 -8.44 8.99 16.89
CA LYS A 159 -8.25 7.54 16.68
C LYS A 159 -7.03 7.23 15.82
N GLN A 160 -6.80 8.02 14.77
CA GLN A 160 -5.66 7.86 13.88
C GLN A 160 -4.33 8.15 14.61
N SER A 161 -4.26 9.27 15.33
CA SER A 161 -3.08 9.64 16.15
C SER A 161 -2.76 8.60 17.22
N ALA A 162 -3.77 8.17 17.98
CA ALA A 162 -3.59 7.24 19.08
C ALA A 162 -3.06 5.89 18.58
N PHE A 163 -3.57 5.40 17.44
CA PHE A 163 -3.08 4.18 16.81
C PHE A 163 -1.61 4.31 16.38
N GLN A 164 -1.23 5.45 15.79
CA GLN A 164 0.17 5.72 15.42
C GLN A 164 1.10 5.76 16.65
N ASN A 165 0.69 6.44 17.72
CA ASN A 165 1.47 6.51 18.96
C ASN A 165 1.65 5.14 19.62
N ILE A 166 0.63 4.27 19.58
CA ILE A 166 0.71 2.89 20.07
C ILE A 166 1.69 2.05 19.24
N ILE A 167 1.69 2.20 17.91
CA ILE A 167 2.64 1.48 17.07
C ILE A 167 4.06 2.00 17.30
N MET A 168 4.22 3.32 17.41
CA MET A 168 5.52 3.95 17.65
C MET A 168 6.13 3.50 18.99
N ILE A 169 5.35 3.44 20.06
CA ILE A 169 5.85 2.95 21.36
C ILE A 169 6.16 1.44 21.30
N ALA A 170 5.37 0.64 20.59
CA ALA A 170 5.62 -0.78 20.43
C ALA A 170 6.92 -1.05 19.66
N GLY A 171 7.16 -0.30 18.57
CA GLY A 171 8.43 -0.35 17.83
C GLY A 171 9.61 0.08 18.69
N LEU A 172 9.49 1.21 19.40
CA LEU A 172 10.57 1.70 20.27
C LEU A 172 10.85 0.75 21.44
N ALA A 173 9.82 0.15 22.03
CA ALA A 173 9.98 -0.85 23.09
C ALA A 173 10.69 -2.11 22.57
N ALA A 174 10.40 -2.56 21.34
CA ALA A 174 11.11 -3.66 20.71
C ALA A 174 12.59 -3.33 20.49
N THR A 175 12.90 -2.16 19.92
CA THR A 175 14.29 -1.68 19.72
C THR A 175 15.04 -1.53 21.04
N VAL A 176 14.41 -0.98 22.09
CA VAL A 176 15.00 -0.89 23.42
C VAL A 176 15.27 -2.29 23.97
N HIS A 177 14.31 -3.21 23.86
CA HIS A 177 14.47 -4.57 24.35
C HIS A 177 15.61 -5.32 23.62
N GLN A 178 15.72 -5.19 22.30
CA GLN A 178 16.83 -5.75 21.50
C GLN A 178 18.18 -5.21 21.98
N ASN A 179 18.29 -3.90 22.18
CA ASN A 179 19.53 -3.26 22.64
C ASN A 179 19.95 -3.72 24.04
N TYR A 180 19.01 -4.08 24.91
CA TYR A 180 19.33 -4.61 26.25
C TYR A 180 19.61 -6.11 26.28
N ALA A 181 19.11 -6.87 25.31
CA ALA A 181 19.18 -8.32 25.36
C ALA A 181 20.60 -8.89 25.20
N ASN A 182 21.57 -8.13 24.64
CA ASN A 182 23.00 -8.49 24.51
C ASN A 182 23.23 -9.99 24.27
N VAL A 183 22.47 -10.58 23.35
CA VAL A 183 22.58 -12.01 23.07
C VAL A 183 23.77 -12.22 22.14
N PRO A 184 24.77 -13.01 22.55
CA PRO A 184 25.93 -13.25 21.71
C PRO A 184 25.50 -13.94 20.41
N VAL A 185 26.16 -13.59 19.30
CA VAL A 185 25.74 -13.92 17.91
C VAL A 185 25.57 -15.43 17.69
N ASP A 186 26.31 -16.25 18.43
CA ASP A 186 26.25 -17.71 18.42
C ASP A 186 24.96 -18.27 19.05
N LYS A 187 24.18 -17.45 19.77
CA LYS A 187 22.91 -17.82 20.40
C LYS A 187 21.72 -17.04 19.86
N MET A 188 21.82 -16.43 18.67
CA MET A 188 20.68 -15.83 17.98
C MET A 188 19.65 -16.90 17.59
N ASP A 189 18.80 -17.24 18.55
CA ASP A 189 17.70 -18.17 18.41
C ASP A 189 16.56 -17.57 17.54
N GLU A 190 15.64 -18.41 17.07
CA GLU A 190 14.56 -18.06 16.14
C GLU A 190 13.71 -16.84 16.60
N LYS A 191 13.66 -16.61 17.92
CA LYS A 191 13.01 -15.46 18.57
C LYS A 191 13.60 -14.10 18.15
N HIS A 192 14.90 -14.02 17.83
CA HIS A 192 15.53 -12.77 17.37
C HIS A 192 15.09 -12.39 15.95
N LYS A 193 14.80 -13.39 15.10
CA LYS A 193 14.24 -13.14 13.77
C LYS A 193 12.84 -12.55 13.85
N ILE A 194 12.02 -13.02 14.79
CA ILE A 194 10.68 -12.48 15.06
C ILE A 194 10.76 -11.04 15.57
N LEU A 195 11.75 -10.72 16.41
CA LEU A 195 11.93 -9.38 16.97
C LEU A 195 12.44 -8.39 15.91
N ASN A 196 13.39 -8.79 15.06
CA ASN A 196 13.83 -8.01 13.90
C ASN A 196 12.71 -7.84 12.86
N LEU A 197 11.84 -8.84 12.69
CA LEU A 197 10.65 -8.74 11.86
C LEU A 197 9.66 -7.73 12.46
N ALA A 198 9.42 -7.76 13.77
CA ALA A 198 8.55 -6.81 14.46
C ALA A 198 9.11 -5.38 14.41
N GLU A 199 10.43 -5.21 14.47
CA GLU A 199 11.11 -3.92 14.31
C GLU A 199 11.05 -3.42 12.86
N THR A 200 11.32 -4.28 11.88
CA THR A 200 11.21 -3.95 10.45
C THR A 200 9.77 -3.62 10.08
N TYR A 201 8.81 -4.38 10.60
CA TYR A 201 7.38 -4.11 10.41
C TYR A 201 6.94 -2.87 11.19
N GLY A 202 7.49 -2.62 12.37
CA GLY A 202 7.28 -1.40 13.15
C GLY A 202 7.79 -0.18 12.40
N LEU A 203 9.02 -0.20 11.90
CA LEU A 203 9.64 0.85 11.08
C LEU A 203 8.95 0.99 9.72
N LEU A 204 8.54 -0.11 9.09
CA LEU A 204 7.76 -0.08 7.85
C LEU A 204 6.40 0.56 8.12
N VAL A 205 5.70 0.17 9.18
CA VAL A 205 4.41 0.75 9.57
C VAL A 205 4.59 2.20 10.01
N ILE A 206 5.67 2.57 10.69
CA ILE A 206 6.02 3.94 11.08
C ILE A 206 6.37 4.77 9.85
N HIS A 207 7.15 4.29 8.88
CA HIS A 207 7.45 4.99 7.62
C HIS A 207 6.25 5.03 6.67
N VAL A 208 5.38 4.03 6.74
CA VAL A 208 4.07 3.99 6.08
C VAL A 208 3.10 4.97 6.77
N ALA A 209 3.28 5.22 8.07
CA ALA A 209 2.48 6.13 8.88
C ALA A 209 3.05 7.57 8.99
N ASP A 210 4.34 7.80 8.77
CA ASP A 210 4.96 9.12 8.89
C ASP A 210 4.48 10.18 7.89
N PRO A 211 3.88 9.83 6.73
CA PRO A 211 3.15 10.83 5.93
C PRO A 211 1.96 11.46 6.67
N PHE A 212 1.58 11.02 7.88
CA PHE A 212 0.40 11.47 8.60
C PHE A 212 0.48 12.88 9.22
N GLU A 213 1.66 13.50 9.46
CA GLU A 213 1.73 14.74 10.26
C GLU A 213 2.15 16.04 9.56
N CYS A 214 2.60 16.06 8.30
CA CYS A 214 2.90 17.32 7.61
C CYS A 214 2.24 17.41 6.23
N GLY A 215 1.00 17.92 6.19
CA GLY A 215 0.29 18.31 4.95
C GLY A 215 0.03 17.21 3.91
N SER A 216 0.47 15.98 4.19
CA SER A 216 0.52 14.85 3.25
C SER A 216 -0.21 13.61 3.79
N ALA A 217 -1.20 13.85 4.67
CA ALA A 217 -2.11 12.88 5.27
C ALA A 217 -3.06 12.14 4.30
N ILE A 218 -2.71 12.05 3.01
CA ILE A 218 -3.54 11.43 1.96
C ILE A 218 -2.75 10.40 1.13
N LYS A 219 -1.44 10.17 1.31
CA LYS A 219 -0.69 9.45 0.25
C LYS A 219 -0.48 7.94 0.39
N LEU A 220 -0.48 7.35 1.58
CA LEU A 220 -0.26 5.90 1.71
C LEU A 220 -1.45 5.16 2.35
N GLU A 221 -2.15 5.81 3.29
CA GLU A 221 -3.49 5.39 3.71
C GLU A 221 -4.43 5.30 2.51
N THR A 222 -4.31 6.20 1.51
CA THR A 222 -5.14 6.20 0.30
C THR A 222 -4.72 5.20 -0.76
N ASN A 223 -3.63 4.45 -0.61
CA ASN A 223 -3.24 3.39 -1.55
C ASN A 223 -3.86 2.05 -1.15
N PHE A 224 -3.84 1.72 0.14
CA PHE A 224 -4.62 0.61 0.69
C PHE A 224 -6.10 0.98 0.79
N ARG A 225 -6.38 2.23 1.22
CA ARG A 225 -7.70 2.82 1.09
C ARG A 225 -8.08 3.18 -0.34
N LEU A 226 -7.31 3.10 -1.44
CA LEU A 226 -7.90 3.36 -2.78
C LEU A 226 -8.76 2.17 -3.17
N SER A 227 -8.20 0.97 -3.00
CA SER A 227 -8.90 -0.30 -3.10
C SER A 227 -10.04 -0.37 -2.06
N LEU A 228 -9.82 0.11 -0.83
CA LEU A 228 -10.82 0.13 0.25
C LEU A 228 -11.82 1.34 0.25
N ILE A 229 -11.54 2.48 -0.40
CA ILE A 229 -12.40 3.69 -0.46
C ILE A 229 -13.39 3.58 -1.61
N LEU A 230 -13.03 2.87 -2.69
CA LEU A 230 -13.94 2.72 -3.83
C LEU A 230 -14.87 1.51 -3.69
N PHE A 231 -14.44 0.51 -2.93
CA PHE A 231 -15.33 -0.40 -2.22
C PHE A 231 -15.51 0.02 -0.77
N ASN A 232 -15.59 1.32 -0.45
CA ASN A 232 -15.91 1.71 0.92
C ASN A 232 -17.28 1.12 1.22
N PRO A 233 -17.36 0.07 2.04
CA PRO A 233 -18.64 -0.50 2.41
C PRO A 233 -19.46 0.64 2.99
N GLU A 234 -18.83 1.62 3.63
CA GLU A 234 -19.45 2.83 4.15
C GLU A 234 -20.27 3.62 3.11
N ILE A 235 -19.88 3.79 1.84
CA ILE A 235 -20.72 4.51 0.85
C ILE A 235 -21.96 3.68 0.51
N PHE A 236 -21.75 2.40 0.24
CA PHE A 236 -22.85 1.50 -0.13
C PHE A 236 -23.74 1.13 1.06
N THR A 237 -23.22 1.14 2.28
CA THR A 237 -23.94 0.86 3.54
C THR A 237 -24.59 2.11 4.11
N SER A 238 -24.00 3.30 3.94
CA SER A 238 -24.57 4.57 4.43
C SER A 238 -25.75 5.05 3.60
N LYS A 239 -25.75 4.85 2.27
CA LYS A 239 -26.87 5.28 1.43
C LYS A 239 -27.87 4.14 1.24
N ALA A 240 -29.05 4.28 1.83
CA ALA A 240 -30.16 3.34 1.68
C ALA A 240 -30.49 3.01 0.20
N LYS A 241 -30.34 4.00 -0.71
CA LYS A 241 -30.56 3.83 -2.15
C LYS A 241 -29.74 2.70 -2.78
N TYR A 242 -28.51 2.48 -2.33
CA TYR A 242 -27.67 1.41 -2.88
C TYR A 242 -27.97 0.05 -2.23
N ARG A 243 -28.39 0.04 -0.96
CA ARG A 243 -28.74 -1.19 -0.23
C ARG A 243 -30.00 -1.86 -0.73
N THR A 244 -30.94 -1.12 -1.30
CA THR A 244 -32.22 -1.68 -1.76
C THR A 244 -32.07 -2.50 -3.04
N LEU A 245 -31.03 -2.26 -3.82
CA LEU A 245 -30.82 -2.87 -5.14
C LEU A 245 -29.90 -4.10 -5.05
N GLU A 246 -30.38 -5.25 -5.53
CA GLU A 246 -29.67 -6.53 -5.49
C GLU A 246 -28.32 -6.48 -6.21
N CYS A 247 -28.24 -5.79 -7.35
CA CYS A 247 -27.00 -5.58 -8.11
C CYS A 247 -25.87 -5.00 -7.26
N TYR A 248 -26.18 -3.97 -6.46
CA TYR A 248 -25.18 -3.31 -5.62
C TYR A 248 -24.77 -4.18 -4.43
N ARG A 249 -25.67 -5.05 -3.92
CA ARG A 249 -25.32 -6.04 -2.89
C ARG A 249 -24.29 -7.04 -3.41
N ILE A 250 -24.48 -7.56 -4.62
CA ILE A 250 -23.54 -8.48 -5.26
C ILE A 250 -22.20 -7.77 -5.51
N MET A 251 -22.23 -6.54 -6.03
CA MET A 251 -21.02 -5.75 -6.23
C MET A 251 -20.25 -5.50 -4.91
N MET A 252 -20.94 -5.21 -3.81
CA MET A 252 -20.30 -5.09 -2.49
C MET A 252 -19.58 -6.39 -2.10
N GLN A 253 -20.20 -7.55 -2.32
CA GLN A 253 -19.56 -8.84 -2.01
C GLN A 253 -18.31 -9.07 -2.87
N ILE A 254 -18.35 -8.75 -4.16
CA ILE A 254 -17.17 -8.80 -5.05
C ILE A 254 -16.05 -7.91 -4.48
N GLY A 255 -16.39 -6.68 -4.05
CA GLY A 255 -15.43 -5.77 -3.42
C GLY A 255 -14.77 -6.34 -2.17
N VAL A 256 -15.55 -6.98 -1.29
CA VAL A 256 -15.02 -7.63 -0.09
C VAL A 256 -14.04 -8.74 -0.48
N VAL A 257 -14.37 -9.56 -1.48
CA VAL A 257 -13.49 -10.62 -1.98
C VAL A 257 -12.18 -10.05 -2.55
N GLN A 258 -12.24 -8.93 -3.28
CA GLN A 258 -11.05 -8.24 -3.77
C GLN A 258 -10.18 -7.67 -2.64
N CYS A 259 -10.80 -7.11 -1.58
CA CYS A 259 -10.06 -6.67 -0.39
C CYS A 259 -9.33 -7.84 0.31
N ILE A 260 -9.96 -9.02 0.35
CA ILE A 260 -9.36 -10.25 0.89
C ILE A 260 -8.19 -10.74 0.02
N MET A 261 -8.20 -10.46 -1.28
CA MET A 261 -7.16 -10.85 -2.23
C MET A 261 -5.87 -10.02 -2.09
N ALA A 262 -5.98 -8.74 -1.75
CA ALA A 262 -4.85 -7.80 -1.74
C ALA A 262 -3.67 -8.20 -0.83
N PRO A 263 -3.87 -8.72 0.40
CA PRO A 263 -2.77 -9.26 1.21
C PRO A 263 -1.98 -10.36 0.51
N GLY A 264 -2.62 -11.21 -0.31
CA GLY A 264 -1.94 -12.25 -1.09
C GLY A 264 -0.83 -11.69 -1.97
N VAL A 265 -1.14 -10.65 -2.75
CA VAL A 265 -0.17 -9.98 -3.63
C VAL A 265 0.95 -9.33 -2.83
N LEU A 266 0.62 -8.69 -1.70
CA LEU A 266 1.59 -8.03 -0.83
C LEU A 266 2.58 -9.04 -0.24
N PHE A 267 2.08 -10.10 0.39
CA PHE A 267 2.92 -11.11 1.02
C PHE A 267 3.71 -11.93 -0.02
N PHE A 268 3.11 -12.20 -1.18
CA PHE A 268 3.84 -12.79 -2.30
C PHE A 268 5.05 -11.93 -2.70
N GLY A 269 4.85 -10.61 -2.88
CA GLY A 269 5.95 -9.69 -3.19
C GLY A 269 7.03 -9.65 -2.12
N THR A 270 6.66 -9.71 -0.83
CA THR A 270 7.65 -9.79 0.27
C THR A 270 8.43 -11.09 0.27
N THR A 271 7.79 -12.22 -0.05
CA THR A 271 8.48 -13.51 -0.18
C THR A 271 9.52 -13.48 -1.29
N GLN A 272 9.22 -12.82 -2.42
CA GLN A 272 10.19 -12.64 -3.51
C GLN A 272 11.32 -11.69 -3.15
N LEU A 273 11.07 -10.65 -2.33
CA LEU A 273 12.11 -9.73 -1.87
C LEU A 273 13.12 -10.37 -0.93
N TRP A 274 12.64 -11.15 0.03
CA TRP A 274 13.48 -11.70 1.08
C TRP A 274 14.10 -13.04 0.70
N ASP A 275 13.81 -13.52 -0.51
CA ASP A 275 14.18 -14.85 -0.99
C ASP A 275 13.78 -15.97 0.00
N THR A 276 12.76 -15.72 0.82
CA THR A 276 12.31 -16.64 1.86
C THR A 276 10.86 -16.39 2.23
N ASP A 277 10.09 -17.46 2.40
CA ASP A 277 8.70 -17.39 2.83
C ASP A 277 8.61 -17.39 4.36
N VAL A 278 8.90 -16.23 4.96
CA VAL A 278 8.90 -16.04 6.42
C VAL A 278 7.58 -16.53 7.01
N LEU A 279 7.64 -17.53 7.90
CA LEU A 279 6.48 -18.16 8.55
C LEU A 279 5.42 -18.72 7.58
N ARG A 280 5.79 -18.99 6.31
CA ARG A 280 4.85 -19.39 5.26
C ARG A 280 3.72 -18.37 5.02
N LEU A 281 3.96 -17.08 5.29
CA LEU A 281 2.94 -16.04 5.12
C LEU A 281 2.57 -15.85 3.65
N GLY A 282 3.55 -15.83 2.74
CA GLY A 282 3.33 -15.76 1.30
C GLY A 282 2.48 -16.92 0.83
N SER A 283 2.86 -18.15 1.16
CA SER A 283 2.08 -19.35 0.82
C SER A 283 0.66 -19.31 1.40
N THR A 284 0.51 -18.90 2.67
CA THR A 284 -0.80 -18.82 3.33
C THR A 284 -1.72 -17.79 2.69
N PHE A 285 -1.23 -16.57 2.45
CA PHE A 285 -2.04 -15.52 1.84
C PHE A 285 -2.26 -15.75 0.34
N MET A 286 -1.39 -16.51 -0.35
CA MET A 286 -1.67 -16.95 -1.70
C MET A 286 -2.78 -17.99 -1.79
N LYS A 287 -2.96 -18.85 -0.77
CA LYS A 287 -4.16 -19.71 -0.64
C LYS A 287 -5.44 -18.88 -0.50
N VAL A 288 -5.37 -17.78 0.24
CA VAL A 288 -6.47 -16.82 0.36
C VAL A 288 -6.76 -16.16 -0.99
N MET A 289 -5.74 -15.63 -1.67
CA MET A 289 -5.87 -14.98 -2.98
C MET A 289 -6.44 -15.93 -4.04
N THR A 290 -5.90 -17.14 -4.17
CA THR A 290 -6.36 -18.12 -5.17
C THR A 290 -7.82 -18.52 -4.92
N THR A 291 -8.25 -18.60 -3.65
CA THR A 291 -9.66 -18.80 -3.29
C THR A 291 -10.51 -17.59 -3.68
N ALA A 292 -10.07 -16.39 -3.34
CA ALA A 292 -10.78 -15.15 -3.61
C ALA A 292 -11.02 -14.95 -5.13
N VAL A 293 -10.03 -15.24 -5.98
CA VAL A 293 -10.17 -15.18 -7.44
C VAL A 293 -11.33 -16.05 -7.94
N ARG A 294 -11.49 -17.26 -7.38
CA ARG A 294 -12.58 -18.19 -7.77
C ARG A 294 -13.94 -17.69 -7.28
N MET A 295 -14.00 -17.18 -6.06
CA MET A 295 -15.22 -16.57 -5.51
C MET A 295 -15.65 -15.35 -6.32
N GLU A 296 -14.70 -14.51 -6.74
CA GLU A 296 -14.96 -13.35 -7.58
C GLU A 296 -15.55 -13.74 -8.94
N ALA A 297 -15.02 -14.79 -9.58
CA ALA A 297 -15.57 -15.32 -10.83
C ALA A 297 -17.03 -15.80 -10.66
N MET A 298 -17.32 -16.54 -9.58
CA MET A 298 -18.68 -16.99 -9.26
C MET A 298 -19.64 -15.83 -8.98
N LEU A 299 -19.22 -14.83 -8.19
CA LEU A 299 -20.04 -13.66 -7.90
C LEU A 299 -20.24 -12.79 -9.15
N SER A 300 -19.24 -12.74 -10.04
CA SER A 300 -19.36 -12.09 -11.36
C SER A 300 -20.39 -12.77 -12.24
N PHE A 301 -20.50 -14.10 -12.17
CA PHE A 301 -21.59 -14.84 -12.81
C PHE A 301 -22.95 -14.44 -12.22
N VAL A 302 -23.11 -14.38 -10.89
CA VAL A 302 -24.36 -13.90 -10.25
C VAL A 302 -24.72 -12.49 -10.72
N LEU A 303 -23.74 -11.60 -10.83
CA LEU A 303 -23.93 -10.24 -11.34
C LEU A 303 -24.42 -10.24 -12.80
N SER A 304 -23.87 -11.13 -13.64
CA SER A 304 -24.31 -11.29 -15.04
C SER A 304 -25.75 -11.79 -15.14
N LEU A 305 -26.16 -12.73 -14.28
CA LEU A 305 -27.55 -13.20 -14.19
C LEU A 305 -28.49 -12.07 -13.76
N ASN A 306 -28.09 -11.25 -12.80
CA ASN A 306 -28.89 -10.09 -12.40
C ASN A 306 -29.07 -9.08 -13.54
N ARG A 307 -28.03 -8.85 -14.35
CA ARG A 307 -28.14 -8.01 -15.56
C ARG A 307 -29.05 -8.66 -16.60
N LEU A 308 -28.92 -9.97 -16.82
CA LEU A 308 -29.78 -10.74 -17.72
C LEU A 308 -31.25 -10.62 -17.30
N LYS A 309 -31.57 -10.75 -16.01
CA LYS A 309 -32.92 -10.55 -15.46
C LYS A 309 -33.49 -9.16 -15.80
N ILE A 310 -32.72 -8.11 -15.51
CA ILE A 310 -33.16 -6.72 -15.68
C ILE A 310 -33.29 -6.35 -17.16
N MET A 311 -32.33 -6.74 -18.00
CA MET A 311 -32.28 -6.36 -19.41
C MET A 311 -33.22 -7.21 -20.28
N CYS A 312 -33.30 -8.52 -20.03
CA CYS A 312 -34.16 -9.42 -20.80
C CYS A 312 -35.59 -9.55 -20.23
N GLY A 313 -35.88 -8.91 -19.09
CA GLY A 313 -37.20 -8.97 -18.47
C GLY A 313 -37.59 -10.38 -17.97
N LEU A 314 -36.61 -11.23 -17.65
CA LEU A 314 -36.88 -12.59 -17.19
C LEU A 314 -37.55 -12.57 -15.81
N GLN A 315 -38.68 -13.26 -15.68
CA GLN A 315 -39.46 -13.34 -14.44
C GLN A 315 -39.09 -14.57 -13.61
N TYR A 316 -37.89 -14.59 -13.03
CA TYR A 316 -37.53 -15.61 -12.03
C TYR A 316 -37.36 -15.01 -10.63
N PRO A 317 -37.63 -15.80 -9.58
CA PRO A 317 -37.59 -15.30 -8.20
C PRO A 317 -36.19 -14.81 -7.82
N SER A 318 -36.11 -13.69 -7.09
CA SER A 318 -34.83 -13.12 -6.59
C SER A 318 -34.08 -14.06 -5.64
N ALA A 319 -34.76 -15.08 -5.10
CA ALA A 319 -34.15 -16.15 -4.34
C ALA A 319 -33.00 -16.82 -5.10
N VAL A 320 -33.11 -16.97 -6.44
CA VAL A 320 -32.08 -17.63 -7.26
C VAL A 320 -30.72 -16.94 -7.14
N HIS A 321 -30.67 -15.60 -7.23
CA HIS A 321 -29.40 -14.87 -7.11
C HIS A 321 -28.79 -15.01 -5.72
N THR A 322 -29.64 -14.96 -4.69
CA THR A 322 -29.21 -15.10 -3.30
C THR A 322 -28.65 -16.49 -3.03
N THR A 323 -29.32 -17.53 -3.52
CA THR A 323 -28.87 -18.93 -3.38
C THR A 323 -27.53 -19.16 -4.09
N VAL A 324 -27.37 -18.68 -5.32
CA VAL A 324 -26.10 -18.84 -6.05
C VAL A 324 -24.97 -18.05 -5.39
N ALA A 325 -25.25 -16.86 -4.85
CA ALA A 325 -24.26 -16.10 -4.09
C ALA A 325 -23.84 -16.82 -2.80
N ILE A 326 -24.79 -17.39 -2.05
CA ILE A 326 -24.49 -18.20 -0.86
C ILE A 326 -23.65 -19.42 -1.23
N ALA A 327 -24.00 -20.11 -2.32
CA ALA A 327 -23.22 -21.24 -2.82
C ALA A 327 -21.77 -20.84 -3.17
N ALA A 328 -21.56 -19.65 -3.76
CA ALA A 328 -20.23 -19.13 -4.05
C ALA A 328 -19.39 -18.89 -2.78
N TRP A 329 -20.01 -18.37 -1.71
CA TRP A 329 -19.33 -18.20 -0.42
C TRP A 329 -19.00 -19.52 0.24
N ILE A 330 -19.95 -20.47 0.26
CA ILE A 330 -19.72 -21.81 0.81
C ILE A 330 -18.58 -22.49 0.06
N PHE A 331 -18.60 -22.45 -1.28
CA PHE A 331 -17.52 -22.99 -2.10
C PHE A 331 -16.16 -22.38 -1.73
N GLY A 332 -16.07 -21.06 -1.65
CA GLY A 332 -14.84 -20.37 -1.26
C GLY A 332 -14.32 -20.80 0.11
N ILE A 333 -15.19 -20.86 1.13
CA ILE A 333 -14.82 -21.27 2.48
C ILE A 333 -14.33 -22.72 2.50
N VAL A 334 -15.04 -23.63 1.83
CA VAL A 334 -14.64 -25.05 1.74
C VAL A 334 -13.31 -25.18 1.01
N TYR A 335 -13.15 -24.52 -0.13
CA TYR A 335 -11.93 -24.55 -0.93
C TYR A 335 -10.71 -24.03 -0.15
N PHE A 336 -10.85 -22.90 0.53
CA PHE A 336 -9.80 -22.36 1.41
C PHE A 336 -9.47 -23.32 2.55
N THR A 337 -10.50 -23.87 3.22
CA THR A 337 -10.30 -24.81 4.32
C THR A 337 -9.53 -26.05 3.86
N LEU A 338 -9.86 -26.60 2.68
CA LEU A 338 -9.12 -27.71 2.08
C LEU A 338 -7.65 -27.36 1.83
N LEU A 339 -7.35 -26.18 1.29
CA LEU A 339 -5.98 -25.70 1.10
C LEU A 339 -5.20 -25.46 2.40
N MET A 340 -5.89 -25.28 3.52
CA MET A 340 -5.28 -25.16 4.85
C MET A 340 -5.05 -26.52 5.54
N THR A 341 -5.58 -27.62 4.98
CA THR A 341 -5.31 -28.97 5.51
C THR A 341 -3.90 -29.46 5.17
N PRO A 342 -3.31 -30.39 5.95
CA PRO A 342 -2.00 -30.97 5.62
C PRO A 342 -1.99 -31.83 4.35
N TYR A 343 -3.17 -32.10 3.77
CA TYR A 343 -3.37 -32.97 2.63
C TYR A 343 -3.34 -32.24 1.27
N CYS A 344 -3.39 -30.91 1.30
CA CYS A 344 -3.29 -30.07 0.12
C CYS A 344 -2.32 -28.92 0.42
N ASP A 345 -1.47 -28.53 -0.52
CA ASP A 345 -0.64 -27.34 -0.34
C ASP A 345 -0.55 -26.49 -1.60
N TYR A 346 -0.32 -25.20 -1.38
CA TYR A 346 -0.16 -24.19 -2.41
C TYR A 346 1.01 -23.30 -1.99
N LEU A 347 2.12 -23.47 -2.70
CA LEU A 347 3.42 -22.96 -2.27
C LEU A 347 3.81 -21.74 -3.09
N VAL A 348 4.42 -20.79 -2.39
CA VAL A 348 5.18 -19.70 -3.00
C VAL A 348 6.65 -20.04 -2.85
N ILE A 349 7.28 -20.38 -3.98
CA ILE A 349 8.71 -20.67 -4.02
C ILE A 349 9.43 -19.37 -4.36
N PRO A 350 10.36 -18.88 -3.51
CA PRO A 350 11.17 -17.72 -3.83
C PRO A 350 11.91 -17.88 -5.16
N GLY A 351 11.98 -16.80 -5.94
CA GLY A 351 12.47 -16.79 -7.31
C GLY A 351 11.42 -17.18 -8.35
N GLN A 352 10.37 -17.94 -7.99
CA GLN A 352 9.29 -18.28 -8.93
C GLN A 352 8.12 -17.31 -8.79
N PHE A 353 7.77 -16.64 -9.88
CA PHE A 353 6.67 -15.66 -9.89
C PHE A 353 5.29 -16.30 -10.02
N LEU A 354 5.22 -17.59 -10.32
CA LEU A 354 3.98 -18.35 -10.33
C LEU A 354 3.93 -19.20 -9.06
N SER A 355 2.83 -19.09 -8.34
CA SER A 355 2.55 -20.02 -7.23
C SER A 355 2.18 -21.38 -7.79
N GLN A 356 2.64 -22.44 -7.13
CA GLN A 356 2.49 -23.81 -7.60
C GLN A 356 1.78 -24.67 -6.57
N TYR A 357 0.99 -25.61 -7.07
CA TYR A 357 0.38 -26.65 -6.26
C TYR A 357 1.43 -27.71 -5.87
N ASP A 358 1.51 -28.06 -4.59
CA ASP A 358 2.39 -29.14 -4.14
C ASP A 358 1.79 -30.51 -4.46
N LEU A 359 2.16 -31.06 -5.62
CA LEU A 359 1.69 -32.36 -6.10
C LEU A 359 2.25 -33.54 -5.29
N THR A 360 3.15 -33.32 -4.33
CA THR A 360 3.60 -34.38 -3.42
C THR A 360 2.51 -34.78 -2.42
N LYS A 361 1.46 -33.95 -2.26
CA LYS A 361 0.32 -34.24 -1.39
C LYS A 361 -0.81 -34.91 -2.16
N PRO A 362 -1.48 -35.92 -1.56
CA PRO A 362 -2.39 -36.81 -2.28
C PRO A 362 -3.64 -36.13 -2.84
N TRP A 363 -4.14 -35.05 -2.21
CA TRP A 363 -5.38 -34.39 -2.61
C TRP A 363 -5.16 -33.08 -3.35
N THR A 364 -3.91 -32.60 -3.45
CA THR A 364 -3.61 -31.33 -4.12
C THR A 364 -4.05 -31.34 -5.59
N ALA A 365 -3.78 -32.43 -6.32
CA ALA A 365 -4.14 -32.54 -7.73
C ALA A 365 -5.65 -32.40 -7.94
N THR A 366 -6.45 -33.10 -7.13
CA THR A 366 -7.92 -33.03 -7.18
C THR A 366 -8.43 -31.63 -6.82
N VAL A 367 -7.86 -30.98 -5.80
CA VAL A 367 -8.26 -29.61 -5.43
C VAL A 367 -7.89 -28.62 -6.54
N ALA A 368 -6.71 -28.76 -7.16
CA ALA A 368 -6.30 -27.93 -8.28
C ALA A 368 -7.23 -28.10 -9.48
N GLU A 369 -7.62 -29.33 -9.82
CA GLU A 369 -8.55 -29.66 -10.90
C GLU A 369 -9.96 -29.12 -10.62
N VAL A 370 -10.52 -29.36 -9.43
CA VAL A 370 -11.83 -28.80 -9.04
C VAL A 370 -11.79 -27.28 -9.09
N GLY A 371 -10.71 -26.68 -8.61
CA GLY A 371 -10.49 -25.25 -8.64
C GLY A 371 -10.42 -24.67 -10.06
N SER A 372 -9.75 -25.35 -10.99
CA SER A 372 -9.62 -24.90 -12.39
C SER A 372 -10.93 -25.10 -13.16
N VAL A 373 -11.56 -26.27 -13.06
CA VAL A 373 -12.86 -26.58 -13.67
C VAL A 373 -13.92 -25.59 -13.20
N SER A 374 -13.97 -25.28 -11.91
CA SER A 374 -14.90 -24.31 -11.36
C SER A 374 -14.67 -22.90 -11.90
N LEU A 375 -13.42 -22.45 -11.99
CA LEU A 375 -13.08 -21.13 -12.52
C LEU A 375 -13.47 -21.02 -14.00
N VAL A 376 -13.08 -21.99 -14.82
CA VAL A 376 -13.36 -22.01 -16.25
C VAL A 376 -14.86 -22.07 -16.51
N THR A 377 -15.57 -22.97 -15.82
CA THR A 377 -17.04 -23.13 -15.96
C THR A 377 -17.76 -21.81 -15.65
N THR A 378 -17.41 -21.14 -14.55
CA THR A 378 -18.08 -19.90 -14.14
C THR A 378 -17.79 -18.74 -15.08
N VAL A 379 -16.56 -18.62 -15.60
CA VAL A 379 -16.20 -17.63 -16.63
C VAL A 379 -16.94 -17.91 -17.94
N THR A 380 -17.03 -19.17 -18.37
CA THR A 380 -17.78 -19.57 -19.57
C THR A 380 -19.29 -19.32 -19.42
N LEU A 381 -19.89 -19.63 -18.27
CA LEU A 381 -21.30 -19.31 -18.01
C LEU A 381 -21.57 -17.81 -18.02
N THR A 382 -20.62 -17.02 -17.49
CA THR A 382 -20.68 -15.55 -17.55
C THR A 382 -20.65 -15.05 -18.99
N PHE A 383 -19.80 -15.63 -19.85
CA PHE A 383 -19.76 -15.32 -21.27
C PHE A 383 -21.09 -15.59 -21.95
N VAL A 384 -21.65 -16.78 -21.75
CA VAL A 384 -22.93 -17.19 -22.33
C VAL A 384 -24.03 -16.22 -21.90
N ALA A 385 -24.08 -15.83 -20.63
CA ALA A 385 -25.04 -14.85 -20.14
C ALA A 385 -24.90 -13.50 -20.87
N TYR A 386 -23.67 -12.98 -21.04
CA TYR A 386 -23.45 -11.73 -21.78
C TYR A 386 -23.74 -11.86 -23.28
N LEU A 387 -23.45 -13.01 -23.89
CA LEU A 387 -23.79 -13.27 -25.30
C LEU A 387 -25.30 -13.24 -25.50
N ILE A 388 -26.08 -13.85 -24.59
CA ILE A 388 -27.54 -13.79 -24.61
C ILE A 388 -28.02 -12.34 -24.47
N ILE A 389 -27.46 -11.55 -23.54
CA ILE A 389 -27.79 -10.12 -23.40
C ILE A 389 -27.54 -9.37 -24.71
N VAL A 390 -26.38 -9.57 -25.34
CA VAL A 390 -26.01 -8.92 -26.61
C VAL A 390 -26.98 -9.30 -27.72
N LEU A 391 -27.22 -10.59 -27.92
CA LEU A 391 -28.13 -11.09 -28.96
C LEU A 391 -29.55 -10.57 -28.75
N TYR A 392 -30.01 -10.52 -27.49
CA TYR A 392 -31.31 -9.98 -27.15
C TYR A 392 -31.42 -8.46 -27.44
N LEU A 393 -30.39 -7.68 -27.11
CA LEU A 393 -30.36 -6.25 -27.42
C LEU A 393 -30.34 -5.99 -28.93
N ILE A 394 -29.58 -6.79 -29.70
CA ILE A 394 -29.58 -6.73 -31.17
C ILE A 394 -30.98 -7.06 -31.72
N TYR A 395 -31.62 -8.10 -31.19
CA TYR A 395 -32.98 -8.50 -31.56
C TYR A 395 -34.00 -7.37 -31.30
N ILE A 396 -33.98 -6.75 -30.12
CA ILE A 396 -34.85 -5.60 -29.81
C ILE A 396 -34.54 -4.43 -30.73
N GLN A 397 -33.26 -4.15 -30.98
CA GLN A 397 -32.86 -3.04 -31.84
C GLN A 397 -33.41 -3.21 -33.26
N HIS A 398 -33.33 -4.43 -33.80
CA HIS A 398 -33.88 -4.76 -35.11
C HIS A 398 -35.42 -4.67 -35.13
N LYS A 399 -36.10 -5.12 -34.08
CA LYS A 399 -37.56 -5.15 -34.02
C LYS A 399 -38.20 -3.78 -33.77
N SER A 400 -37.61 -2.94 -32.92
CA SER A 400 -38.24 -1.70 -32.45
C SER A 400 -37.72 -0.44 -33.14
N GLY A 401 -36.67 -0.53 -33.96
CA GLY A 401 -36.08 0.58 -34.73
C GLY A 401 -35.35 1.65 -33.89
N LYS A 402 -35.76 1.88 -32.64
CA LYS A 402 -35.08 2.75 -31.66
C LYS A 402 -35.23 2.18 -30.25
N ILE A 403 -34.11 1.94 -29.57
CA ILE A 403 -34.09 1.64 -28.13
C ILE A 403 -33.89 2.97 -27.38
N PRO A 404 -34.86 3.44 -26.58
CA PRO A 404 -34.79 4.76 -25.96
C PRO A 404 -33.63 4.94 -24.97
N ASN A 405 -32.92 3.87 -24.58
CA ASN A 405 -31.83 3.91 -23.58
C ASN A 405 -30.50 3.26 -24.02
N PHE A 406 -30.30 2.92 -25.29
CA PHE A 406 -29.10 2.18 -25.74
C PHE A 406 -27.77 2.87 -25.37
N LYS A 407 -27.75 4.21 -25.39
CA LYS A 407 -26.56 5.00 -25.01
C LYS A 407 -26.12 4.77 -23.56
N LYS A 408 -27.06 4.48 -22.65
CA LYS A 408 -26.78 4.21 -21.23
C LYS A 408 -26.33 2.77 -20.98
N GLU A 409 -26.77 1.84 -21.82
CA GLU A 409 -26.48 0.40 -21.67
C GLU A 409 -25.16 -0.01 -22.34
N LYS A 410 -24.77 0.66 -23.43
CA LYS A 410 -23.52 0.39 -24.16
C LYS A 410 -22.27 0.34 -23.26
N PRO A 411 -22.02 1.29 -22.33
CA PRO A 411 -20.87 1.23 -21.43
C PRO A 411 -20.88 0.00 -20.52
N ILE A 412 -22.05 -0.42 -20.03
CA ILE A 412 -22.20 -1.57 -19.13
C ILE A 412 -21.84 -2.87 -19.86
N LEU A 413 -22.22 -2.95 -21.13
CA LEU A 413 -21.97 -4.10 -21.96
C LEU A 413 -20.49 -4.16 -22.39
N PHE A 414 -19.91 -3.01 -22.72
CA PHE A 414 -18.47 -2.87 -22.96
C PHE A 414 -17.63 -3.28 -21.74
N TYR A 415 -18.03 -2.86 -20.54
CA TYR A 415 -17.42 -3.32 -19.28
C TYR A 415 -17.40 -4.85 -19.20
N GLY A 416 -18.56 -5.49 -19.40
CA GLY A 416 -18.71 -6.94 -19.27
C GLY A 416 -17.85 -7.69 -20.29
N MET A 417 -17.84 -7.23 -21.54
CA MET A 417 -17.06 -7.83 -22.63
C MET A 417 -15.55 -7.69 -22.39
N LEU A 418 -15.07 -6.49 -22.07
CA LEU A 418 -13.65 -6.26 -21.83
C LEU A 418 -13.14 -7.09 -20.64
N ARG A 419 -13.90 -7.10 -19.55
CA ARG A 419 -13.58 -7.90 -18.37
C ARG A 419 -13.53 -9.39 -18.71
N PHE A 420 -14.53 -9.90 -19.42
CA PHE A 420 -14.54 -11.29 -19.85
C PHE A 420 -13.32 -11.67 -20.68
N ILE A 421 -12.93 -10.85 -21.66
CA ILE A 421 -11.78 -11.12 -22.54
C ILE A 421 -10.49 -11.24 -21.70
N VAL A 422 -10.30 -10.37 -20.72
CA VAL A 422 -9.11 -10.42 -19.85
C VAL A 422 -9.18 -11.63 -18.91
N ASP A 423 -10.33 -11.88 -18.28
CA ASP A 423 -10.56 -13.02 -17.38
C ASP A 423 -10.27 -14.37 -18.08
N ILE A 424 -10.83 -14.59 -19.28
CA ILE A 424 -10.65 -15.86 -20.01
C ILE A 424 -9.22 -16.02 -20.51
N THR A 425 -8.58 -14.93 -20.97
CA THR A 425 -7.19 -14.98 -21.43
C THR A 425 -6.28 -15.40 -20.30
N LEU A 426 -6.43 -14.80 -19.11
CA LEU A 426 -5.65 -15.17 -17.93
C LEU A 426 -5.96 -16.58 -17.44
N ALA A 427 -7.24 -16.98 -17.43
CA ALA A 427 -7.64 -18.33 -17.05
C ALA A 427 -7.03 -19.40 -17.97
N ILE A 428 -7.00 -19.16 -19.29
CA ILE A 428 -6.39 -20.08 -20.25
C ILE A 428 -4.87 -20.13 -20.06
N LEU A 429 -4.22 -18.97 -19.98
CA LEU A 429 -2.76 -18.90 -19.80
C LEU A 429 -2.30 -19.60 -18.53
N PHE A 430 -3.05 -19.48 -17.43
CA PHE A 430 -2.67 -20.05 -16.14
C PHE A 430 -3.06 -21.53 -15.97
N ASN A 431 -4.23 -21.96 -16.45
CA ASN A 431 -4.72 -23.33 -16.19
C ASN A 431 -4.39 -24.31 -17.31
N PHE A 432 -4.28 -23.86 -18.55
CA PHE A 432 -4.08 -24.74 -19.73
C PHE A 432 -2.78 -24.47 -20.48
N GLY A 433 -2.18 -23.31 -20.27
CA GLY A 433 -0.90 -22.95 -20.87
C GLY A 433 0.22 -23.84 -20.34
N HIS A 434 0.75 -24.72 -21.17
CA HIS A 434 2.04 -25.39 -20.93
C HIS A 434 3.17 -24.41 -21.27
N LEU A 435 3.17 -23.27 -20.57
CA LEU A 435 4.18 -22.25 -20.79
C LEU A 435 5.45 -22.65 -20.02
N PRO A 436 6.64 -22.45 -20.60
CA PRO A 436 7.87 -22.74 -19.88
C PRO A 436 7.94 -21.84 -18.64
N HIS A 437 8.14 -22.45 -17.47
CA HIS A 437 8.32 -21.75 -16.19
C HIS A 437 9.59 -20.93 -16.22
N THR A 438 9.45 -19.73 -16.78
CA THR A 438 10.47 -18.73 -16.94
C THR A 438 9.91 -17.45 -16.35
N HIS A 439 10.76 -16.69 -15.67
CA HIS A 439 10.35 -15.45 -15.00
C HIS A 439 9.62 -14.49 -15.96
N TRP A 440 9.96 -14.52 -17.26
CA TRP A 440 9.33 -13.72 -18.32
C TRP A 440 7.87 -14.05 -18.60
N VAL A 441 7.43 -15.27 -18.29
CA VAL A 441 6.04 -15.69 -18.51
C VAL A 441 5.26 -15.65 -17.20
N ASP A 442 5.87 -16.14 -16.12
CA ASP A 442 5.22 -16.22 -14.81
C ASP A 442 4.86 -14.84 -14.25
N PHE A 443 5.77 -13.87 -14.39
CA PHE A 443 5.57 -12.52 -13.86
C PHE A 443 4.44 -11.76 -14.56
N PRO A 444 4.37 -11.67 -15.91
CA PRO A 444 3.24 -11.05 -16.58
C PRO A 444 1.91 -11.74 -16.31
N VAL A 445 1.89 -13.06 -16.11
CA VAL A 445 0.66 -13.78 -15.75
C VAL A 445 0.19 -13.36 -14.37
N LEU A 446 1.06 -13.39 -13.35
CA LEU A 446 0.71 -12.95 -11.99
C LEU A 446 0.29 -11.47 -11.95
N LEU A 447 1.06 -10.61 -12.62
CA LEU A 447 0.75 -9.19 -12.73
C LEU A 447 -0.59 -8.99 -13.44
N GLY A 448 -0.85 -9.74 -14.51
CA GLY A 448 -2.11 -9.76 -15.23
C GLY A 448 -3.28 -10.08 -14.31
N TYR A 449 -3.18 -11.14 -13.48
CA TYR A 449 -4.19 -11.47 -12.47
C TYR A 449 -4.38 -10.36 -11.44
N THR A 450 -3.30 -9.76 -10.97
CA THR A 450 -3.33 -8.68 -9.99
C THR A 450 -4.04 -7.45 -10.56
N LEU A 451 -3.63 -7.02 -11.76
CA LEU A 451 -4.24 -5.88 -12.45
C LEU A 451 -5.69 -6.17 -12.81
N ASN A 452 -5.99 -7.37 -13.29
CA ASN A 452 -7.33 -7.73 -13.72
C ASN A 452 -8.34 -7.83 -12.56
N ASN A 453 -7.94 -8.34 -11.40
CA ASN A 453 -8.85 -8.48 -10.26
C ASN A 453 -8.91 -7.21 -9.40
N LEU A 454 -7.79 -6.51 -9.19
CA LEU A 454 -7.74 -5.35 -8.29
C LEU A 454 -7.91 -4.02 -9.01
N LEU A 455 -7.32 -3.85 -10.20
CA LEU A 455 -7.22 -2.55 -10.86
C LEU A 455 -8.27 -2.34 -11.97
N LEU A 456 -8.42 -3.31 -12.86
CA LEU A 456 -9.28 -3.22 -14.04
C LEU A 456 -10.75 -2.93 -13.68
N PRO A 457 -11.38 -3.61 -12.71
CA PRO A 457 -12.78 -3.37 -12.37
C PRO A 457 -12.96 -1.92 -11.94
N TRP A 458 -12.00 -1.43 -11.17
CA TRP A 458 -11.99 -0.08 -10.64
C TRP A 458 -11.83 0.99 -11.72
N ILE A 459 -10.85 0.85 -12.62
CA ILE A 459 -10.65 1.76 -13.76
C ILE A 459 -11.93 1.81 -14.58
N LEU A 460 -12.47 0.64 -14.94
CA LEU A 460 -13.64 0.58 -15.79
C LEU A 460 -14.90 1.15 -15.11
N TYR A 461 -15.08 0.93 -13.81
CA TYR A 461 -16.22 1.52 -13.08
C TYR A 461 -16.16 3.05 -13.07
N LEU A 462 -15.00 3.64 -12.81
CA LEU A 462 -14.84 5.10 -12.78
C LEU A 462 -14.93 5.72 -14.19
N CYS A 463 -14.40 5.05 -15.20
CA CYS A 463 -14.46 5.53 -16.58
C CYS A 463 -15.87 5.46 -17.15
N LEU A 464 -16.62 4.37 -16.88
CA LEU A 464 -17.88 4.08 -17.56
C LEU A 464 -19.12 4.62 -16.83
N TYR A 465 -19.08 4.77 -15.49
CA TYR A 465 -20.25 5.23 -14.72
C TYR A 465 -20.12 6.69 -14.32
N GLU A 466 -20.68 7.57 -15.16
CA GLU A 466 -20.66 9.02 -14.93
C GLU A 466 -21.27 9.43 -13.59
N GLN A 467 -22.35 8.77 -13.16
CA GLN A 467 -23.00 9.10 -11.89
C GLN A 467 -22.11 8.79 -10.69
N LEU A 468 -21.47 7.61 -10.70
CA LEU A 468 -20.53 7.23 -9.66
C LEU A 468 -19.33 8.18 -9.65
N ARG A 469 -18.82 8.51 -10.83
CA ARG A 469 -17.73 9.46 -11.03
C ARG A 469 -18.07 10.85 -10.47
N ARG A 470 -19.29 11.36 -10.72
CA ARG A 470 -19.76 12.64 -10.17
C ARG A 470 -19.87 12.57 -8.65
N GLU A 471 -20.53 11.56 -8.08
CA GLU A 471 -20.63 11.43 -6.62
C GLU A 471 -19.27 11.28 -5.94
N PHE A 472 -18.35 10.56 -6.58
CA PHE A 472 -17.00 10.35 -6.09
C PHE A 472 -16.17 11.64 -6.13
N PHE A 473 -16.11 12.32 -7.27
CA PHE A 473 -15.30 13.53 -7.44
C PHE A 473 -15.88 14.77 -6.75
N ILE A 474 -17.20 14.89 -6.63
CA ILE A 474 -17.83 15.96 -5.84
C ILE A 474 -17.39 15.87 -4.38
N ARG A 475 -17.20 14.65 -3.85
CA ARG A 475 -16.79 14.44 -2.46
C ARG A 475 -15.28 14.51 -2.24
N SER A 476 -14.47 14.14 -3.22
CA SER A 476 -13.01 14.01 -3.05
C SER A 476 -12.18 15.23 -3.47
N GLY A 477 -12.77 16.21 -4.16
CA GLY A 477 -12.00 17.26 -4.84
C GLY A 477 -11.25 16.66 -6.03
N SER A 478 -11.84 16.77 -7.22
CA SER A 478 -11.53 16.01 -8.44
C SER A 478 -10.05 15.80 -8.77
N VAL A 479 -9.20 16.77 -8.46
CA VAL A 479 -7.78 16.80 -8.81
C VAL A 479 -6.96 15.85 -7.93
N VAL A 480 -7.28 15.78 -6.64
CA VAL A 480 -6.52 15.01 -5.66
C VAL A 480 -6.64 13.52 -5.95
N THR A 481 -7.83 13.04 -6.31
CA THR A 481 -8.01 11.62 -6.64
C THR A 481 -7.29 11.23 -7.93
N ILE A 482 -7.40 12.00 -9.01
CA ILE A 482 -6.72 11.64 -10.27
C ILE A 482 -5.20 11.56 -10.07
N ILE A 483 -4.63 12.48 -9.28
CA ILE A 483 -3.21 12.46 -8.92
C ILE A 483 -2.87 11.23 -8.06
N LEU A 484 -3.72 10.84 -7.12
CA LEU A 484 -3.49 9.64 -6.28
C LEU A 484 -3.58 8.35 -7.08
N ILE A 485 -4.50 8.28 -8.05
CA ILE A 485 -4.66 7.16 -8.97
C ILE A 485 -3.41 7.01 -9.83
N ALA A 486 -2.97 8.09 -10.46
CA ALA A 486 -1.76 8.08 -11.27
C ALA A 486 -0.53 7.74 -10.41
N SER A 487 -0.45 8.27 -9.19
CA SER A 487 0.62 7.97 -8.24
C SER A 487 0.59 6.53 -7.73
N TRP A 488 -0.58 5.89 -7.62
CA TRP A 488 -0.72 4.48 -7.26
C TRP A 488 -0.37 3.57 -8.43
N MET A 489 -0.87 3.86 -9.64
CA MET A 489 -0.48 3.12 -10.84
C MET A 489 1.03 3.20 -11.07
N PHE A 490 1.62 4.38 -10.83
CA PHE A 490 3.06 4.60 -10.84
C PHE A 490 3.75 3.83 -9.72
N GLY A 491 3.25 3.88 -8.48
CA GLY A 491 3.81 3.17 -7.34
C GLY A 491 3.77 1.66 -7.49
N VAL A 492 2.69 1.10 -8.04
CA VAL A 492 2.58 -0.32 -8.35
C VAL A 492 3.49 -0.67 -9.51
N ALA A 493 3.46 0.05 -10.64
CA ALA A 493 4.36 -0.23 -11.76
C ALA A 493 5.85 -0.14 -11.34
N LEU A 494 6.20 0.86 -10.53
CA LEU A 494 7.55 1.06 -10.01
C LEU A 494 7.92 0.00 -8.98
N PHE A 495 7.02 -0.34 -8.06
CA PHE A 495 7.22 -1.45 -7.12
C PHE A 495 7.41 -2.74 -7.91
N THR A 496 6.51 -3.11 -8.81
CA THR A 496 6.64 -4.32 -9.62
C THR A 496 7.92 -4.33 -10.47
N ALA A 497 8.38 -3.18 -10.99
CA ALA A 497 9.66 -3.05 -11.70
C ALA A 497 10.90 -3.15 -10.78
N LEU A 498 10.86 -2.56 -9.59
CA LEU A 498 11.94 -2.64 -8.59
C LEU A 498 12.02 -4.00 -7.91
N MET A 499 10.89 -4.71 -7.85
CA MET A 499 10.69 -5.96 -7.11
C MET A 499 10.84 -7.20 -7.98
N THR A 500 11.34 -7.06 -9.20
CA THR A 500 11.64 -8.20 -10.07
C THR A 500 13.00 -8.79 -9.65
N PRO A 501 13.08 -9.95 -8.94
CA PRO A 501 14.30 -10.64 -8.47
C PRO A 501 15.39 -10.95 -9.51
N CYS A 502 15.26 -10.54 -10.77
CA CYS A 502 16.37 -10.60 -11.72
C CYS A 502 17.52 -9.62 -11.38
N CYS A 503 17.35 -8.76 -10.37
CA CYS A 503 18.36 -7.87 -9.82
C CYS A 503 18.97 -8.48 -8.55
N ASP A 504 19.90 -9.42 -8.71
CA ASP A 504 20.78 -9.75 -7.59
C ASP A 504 21.72 -8.57 -7.35
N TYR A 505 21.59 -7.98 -6.17
CA TYR A 505 22.52 -6.99 -5.67
C TYR A 505 23.63 -7.73 -4.95
N ILE A 506 24.87 -7.69 -5.46
CA ILE A 506 26.00 -8.15 -4.66
C ILE A 506 26.28 -7.09 -3.60
N ILE A 507 26.11 -7.46 -2.35
CA ILE A 507 26.68 -6.73 -1.21
C ILE A 507 28.14 -7.16 -1.14
N ILE A 508 29.05 -6.35 -1.70
CA ILE A 508 30.48 -6.61 -1.60
C ILE A 508 30.89 -6.32 -0.15
N PRO A 509 31.45 -7.28 0.60
CA PRO A 509 31.95 -7.02 1.95
C PRO A 509 32.99 -5.88 1.90
N GLY A 510 32.71 -4.77 2.58
CA GLY A 510 33.58 -3.58 2.58
C GLY A 510 33.27 -2.51 1.52
N ASN A 511 32.22 -2.65 0.71
CA ASN A 511 31.79 -1.59 -0.22
C ASN A 511 30.26 -1.44 -0.22
N LEU A 512 29.77 -0.26 0.20
CA LEU A 512 28.38 -0.04 0.62
C LEU A 512 27.43 0.47 -0.47
N VAL A 513 27.85 0.46 -1.72
CA VAL A 513 26.93 0.65 -2.85
C VAL A 513 26.50 -0.74 -3.32
N THR A 514 25.20 -1.03 -3.23
CA THR A 514 24.62 -2.21 -3.89
C THR A 514 24.88 -2.09 -5.39
N ARG A 515 25.87 -2.84 -5.87
CA ARG A 515 26.13 -2.93 -7.30
C ARG A 515 25.24 -4.01 -7.88
N TYR A 516 24.65 -3.70 -9.02
CA TYR A 516 24.09 -4.73 -9.88
C TYR A 516 25.19 -5.75 -10.16
N ASP A 517 24.89 -7.01 -9.93
CA ASP A 517 25.76 -8.10 -10.35
C ASP A 517 25.72 -8.22 -11.87
N TYR A 518 26.58 -7.46 -12.56
CA TYR A 518 26.71 -7.53 -14.02
C TYR A 518 27.29 -8.87 -14.51
N THR A 519 27.71 -9.78 -13.61
CA THR A 519 28.10 -11.13 -14.01
C THR A 519 26.90 -11.99 -14.36
N LYS A 520 25.70 -11.62 -13.88
CA LYS A 520 24.45 -12.26 -14.31
C LYS A 520 23.97 -11.62 -15.62
N PRO A 521 23.61 -12.43 -16.64
CA PRO A 521 23.31 -11.93 -17.99
C PRO A 521 22.07 -11.01 -18.09
N TYR A 522 21.34 -10.80 -16.99
CA TYR A 522 20.05 -10.10 -17.00
C TYR A 522 20.04 -8.78 -16.21
N SER A 523 21.04 -8.51 -15.38
CA SER A 523 21.05 -7.31 -14.52
C SER A 523 21.14 -6.01 -15.33
N GLU A 524 21.93 -5.99 -16.42
CA GLU A 524 22.00 -4.83 -17.33
C GLU A 524 20.67 -4.58 -18.05
N LEU A 525 20.00 -5.65 -18.49
CA LEU A 525 18.72 -5.52 -19.19
C LEU A 525 17.61 -5.04 -18.24
N VAL A 526 17.56 -5.57 -17.01
CA VAL A 526 16.56 -5.17 -16.02
C VAL A 526 16.80 -3.74 -15.55
N GLN A 527 18.06 -3.31 -15.41
CA GLN A 527 18.37 -1.90 -15.17
C GLN A 527 17.88 -1.01 -16.31
N ARG A 528 18.09 -1.41 -17.57
CA ARG A 528 17.61 -0.66 -18.75
C ARG A 528 16.09 -0.63 -18.86
N ILE A 529 15.41 -1.76 -18.61
CA ILE A 529 13.95 -1.84 -18.65
C ILE A 529 13.35 -1.11 -17.45
N GLY A 530 13.86 -1.29 -16.24
CA GLY A 530 13.44 -0.58 -15.04
C GLY A 530 13.63 0.94 -15.19
N GLY A 531 14.77 1.36 -15.75
CA GLY A 531 15.02 2.75 -16.13
C GLY A 531 14.03 3.26 -17.19
N ALA A 532 13.78 2.48 -18.25
CA ALA A 532 12.83 2.85 -19.30
C ALA A 532 11.38 2.91 -18.79
N VAL A 533 10.94 1.96 -17.96
CA VAL A 533 9.62 1.93 -17.32
C VAL A 533 9.48 3.12 -16.38
N LEU A 534 10.49 3.43 -15.58
CA LEU A 534 10.51 4.61 -14.72
C LEU A 534 10.39 5.90 -15.55
N VAL A 535 11.16 6.04 -16.63
CA VAL A 535 11.12 7.21 -17.53
C VAL A 535 9.76 7.34 -18.22
N VAL A 536 9.23 6.25 -18.79
CA VAL A 536 7.90 6.25 -19.44
C VAL A 536 6.81 6.59 -18.43
N SER A 537 6.91 6.07 -17.21
CA SER A 537 5.93 6.33 -16.16
C SER A 537 6.01 7.79 -15.65
N ILE A 538 7.21 8.38 -15.57
CA ILE A 538 7.44 9.81 -15.27
C ILE A 538 6.82 10.67 -16.39
N PHE A 539 7.07 10.33 -17.66
CA PHE A 539 6.47 11.03 -18.80
C PHE A 539 4.95 10.96 -18.81
N PHE A 540 4.37 9.79 -18.55
CA PHE A 540 2.92 9.62 -18.50
C PHE A 540 2.31 10.43 -17.35
N THR A 541 2.98 10.46 -16.19
CA THR A 541 2.59 11.27 -15.03
C THR A 541 2.64 12.77 -15.37
N LEU A 542 3.68 13.23 -16.08
CA LEU A 542 3.79 14.60 -16.54
C LEU A 542 2.65 14.98 -17.49
N VAL A 543 2.33 14.13 -18.47
CA VAL A 543 1.22 14.36 -19.42
C VAL A 543 -0.11 14.48 -18.69
N ILE A 544 -0.37 13.61 -17.71
CA ILE A 544 -1.57 13.69 -16.86
C ILE A 544 -1.59 15.00 -16.07
N TYR A 545 -0.47 15.40 -15.46
CA TYR A 545 -0.37 16.66 -14.71
C TYR A 545 -0.63 17.87 -15.61
N LEU A 546 -0.07 17.89 -16.81
CA LEU A 546 -0.29 18.96 -17.79
C LEU A 546 -1.75 19.01 -18.24
N ALA A 547 -2.38 17.85 -18.49
CA ALA A 547 -3.78 17.76 -18.85
C ALA A 547 -4.72 18.25 -17.73
N ILE A 548 -4.43 17.89 -16.47
CA ILE A 548 -5.20 18.38 -15.31
C ILE A 548 -5.01 19.89 -15.13
N THR A 549 -3.79 20.38 -15.27
CA THR A 549 -3.48 21.82 -15.17
C THR A 549 -4.22 22.60 -16.26
N ALA A 550 -4.17 22.13 -17.52
CA ALA A 550 -4.89 22.73 -18.63
C ALA A 550 -6.41 22.71 -18.42
N TYR A 551 -6.96 21.60 -17.91
CA TYR A 551 -8.39 21.50 -17.58
C TYR A 551 -8.82 22.50 -16.48
N LEU A 552 -8.01 22.66 -15.43
CA LEU A 552 -8.30 23.59 -14.35
C LEU A 552 -8.21 25.04 -14.81
N ILE A 553 -7.22 25.38 -15.65
CA ILE A 553 -7.12 26.70 -16.29
C ILE A 553 -8.35 26.95 -17.18
N HIS A 554 -8.74 25.98 -18.01
CA HIS A 554 -9.93 26.09 -18.86
C HIS A 554 -11.21 26.27 -18.03
N MET A 555 -11.39 25.52 -16.94
CA MET A 555 -12.52 25.68 -16.02
C MET A 555 -12.54 27.04 -15.32
N GLN A 556 -11.37 27.58 -14.97
CA GLN A 556 -11.24 28.90 -14.37
C GLN A 556 -11.64 30.00 -15.37
N ILE A 557 -11.19 29.90 -16.62
CA ILE A 557 -11.53 30.84 -17.70
C ILE A 557 -13.04 30.80 -17.99
N LYS A 558 -13.62 29.60 -18.06
CA LYS A 558 -15.03 29.43 -18.45
C LYS A 558 -16.02 29.86 -17.37
N ASN A 559 -15.72 29.61 -16.09
CA ASN A 559 -16.70 29.80 -15.01
C ASN A 559 -16.45 31.04 -14.14
N GLY A 560 -15.44 31.86 -14.44
CA GLY A 560 -15.22 33.18 -13.85
C GLY A 560 -14.76 33.22 -12.39
N LYS A 561 -15.04 32.19 -11.57
CA LYS A 561 -14.53 32.01 -10.19
C LYS A 561 -14.70 30.56 -9.76
N ILE A 562 -13.60 29.88 -9.46
CA ILE A 562 -13.62 28.59 -8.74
C ILE A 562 -13.49 28.92 -7.25
N PRO A 563 -14.53 28.68 -6.42
CA PRO A 563 -14.37 28.83 -4.97
C PRO A 563 -13.27 27.88 -4.50
N ASN A 564 -12.26 28.41 -3.81
CA ASN A 564 -11.04 27.72 -3.33
C ASN A 564 -9.89 27.51 -4.34
N PHE A 565 -9.80 28.32 -5.40
CA PHE A 565 -8.69 28.25 -6.38
C PHE A 565 -7.27 28.33 -5.76
N GLN A 566 -7.10 29.07 -4.66
CA GLN A 566 -5.82 29.15 -3.93
C GLN A 566 -5.38 27.80 -3.35
N ARG A 567 -6.33 26.97 -2.89
CA ARG A 567 -6.06 25.63 -2.38
C ARG A 567 -5.62 24.69 -3.51
N GLU A 568 -6.26 24.79 -4.67
CA GLU A 568 -5.92 23.98 -5.85
C GLU A 568 -4.54 24.36 -6.43
N LYS A 569 -4.19 25.66 -6.44
CA LYS A 569 -2.85 26.13 -6.80
C LYS A 569 -1.76 25.56 -5.90
N ALA A 570 -1.99 25.52 -4.59
CA ALA A 570 -1.03 24.93 -3.65
C ALA A 570 -0.83 23.42 -3.88
N ILE A 571 -1.90 22.70 -4.24
CA ILE A 571 -1.84 21.26 -4.56
C ILE A 571 -1.08 21.02 -5.87
N LEU A 572 -1.34 21.83 -6.91
CA LEU A 572 -0.61 21.78 -8.19
C LEU A 572 0.88 22.11 -8.02
N PHE A 573 1.21 23.14 -7.24
CA PHE A 573 2.58 23.53 -6.95
C PHE A 573 3.34 22.42 -6.21
N TYR A 574 2.71 21.82 -5.19
CA TYR A 574 3.29 20.69 -4.47
C TYR A 574 3.43 19.44 -5.35
N GLY A 575 2.46 19.18 -6.23
CA GLY A 575 2.52 18.11 -7.22
C GLY A 575 3.68 18.27 -8.22
N GLY A 576 3.89 19.50 -8.71
CA GLY A 576 5.03 19.84 -9.56
C GLY A 576 6.38 19.73 -8.85
N LEU A 577 6.47 20.19 -7.59
CA LEU A 577 7.70 20.08 -6.80
C LEU A 577 8.07 18.61 -6.51
N ARG A 578 7.08 17.76 -6.21
CA ARG A 578 7.25 16.32 -6.06
C ARG A 578 7.72 15.68 -7.37
N PHE A 579 7.09 16.01 -8.49
CA PHE A 579 7.52 15.54 -9.80
C PHE A 579 8.98 15.89 -10.10
N ILE A 580 9.41 17.11 -9.78
CA ILE A 580 10.81 17.54 -9.93
C ILE A 580 11.74 16.72 -9.02
N CYS A 581 11.36 16.47 -7.76
CA CYS A 581 12.14 15.60 -6.86
C CYS A 581 12.23 14.17 -7.40
N ASP A 582 11.12 13.57 -7.83
CA ASP A 582 11.07 12.20 -8.34
C ASP A 582 11.87 12.08 -9.66
N MET A 583 11.80 13.09 -10.53
CA MET A 583 12.62 13.18 -11.76
C MET A 583 14.10 13.34 -11.43
N THR A 584 14.44 14.13 -10.41
CA THR A 584 15.83 14.33 -9.96
C THR A 584 16.38 13.05 -9.34
N MET A 585 15.60 12.32 -8.55
CA MET A 585 15.96 11.01 -8.02
C MET A 585 16.12 9.96 -9.14
N ALA A 586 15.23 9.96 -10.13
CA ALA A 586 15.33 9.07 -11.30
C ALA A 586 16.58 9.37 -12.16
N ILE A 587 16.89 10.65 -12.37
CA ILE A 587 18.10 11.08 -13.09
C ILE A 587 19.34 10.71 -12.26
N LEU A 588 19.37 10.99 -10.96
CA LEU A 588 20.47 10.62 -10.08
C LEU A 588 20.69 9.10 -10.06
N PHE A 589 19.63 8.30 -10.02
CA PHE A 589 19.73 6.84 -10.00
C PHE A 589 20.22 6.26 -11.35
N ASN A 590 19.86 6.88 -12.47
CA ASN A 590 20.30 6.42 -13.80
C ASN A 590 21.66 6.99 -14.24
N TYR A 591 22.00 8.21 -13.83
CA TYR A 591 23.20 8.93 -14.28
C TYR A 591 24.33 9.02 -13.26
N ALA A 592 24.13 8.63 -11.98
CA ALA A 592 25.24 8.40 -11.05
C ALA A 592 25.96 7.08 -11.39
N GLN A 593 26.45 6.94 -12.63
CA GLN A 593 27.46 5.95 -12.94
C GLN A 593 28.78 6.43 -12.33
N LEU A 594 29.19 5.81 -11.23
CA LEU A 594 30.61 5.83 -10.85
C LEU A 594 31.41 5.22 -12.01
N PRO A 595 32.59 5.77 -12.36
CA PRO A 595 33.40 5.26 -13.45
C PRO A 595 33.64 3.76 -13.27
N LYS A 596 33.50 3.00 -14.37
CA LYS A 596 33.82 1.58 -14.43
C LYS A 596 35.29 1.40 -14.02
N PHE A 597 35.52 1.03 -12.77
CA PHE A 597 36.82 0.49 -12.37
C PHE A 597 36.88 -0.94 -12.90
N HIS A 598 37.79 -1.15 -13.86
CA HIS A 598 38.14 -2.46 -14.40
C HIS A 598 38.92 -3.30 -13.41
#